data_AF-A0A940NWK5-F1
#
_entry.id   AF-A0A940NWK5-F1
#
_cell.length_a   1.000
_cell.length_b   1.000
_cell.length_c   1.000
_cell.angle_alpha   90.00
_cell.angle_beta   90.00
_cell.angle_gamma   90.00
#
_symmetry.space_group_name_H-M   'P 1'
#
loop_
_entity.id
_entity.type
_entity.pdbx_description
1 polymer ?
#
loop_
_entity_poly.entity_id
_entity_poly.type
_entity_poly.pdbx_seq_one_letter_code
_entity_poly.pdbx_strand_id
1 'polypeptide(L)'
;MSVTAKTLDTNEYFYGHKACAGCGGSLAVRAALKVLGEKSVAVLPAGCMSAVGFNFPQLCFSNNAIISMFAGTASMLTGVEAGLRRR
;
A
#
# COMPACT_ATOMS: atom_id res chain seq x y z
N MET A 1 -3.35 -16.82 -14.86
CA MET A 1 -4.49 -16.04 -15.41
C MET A 1 -4.03 -14.61 -15.63
N SER A 2 -4.29 -14.02 -16.79
CA SER A 2 -3.90 -12.63 -17.09
C SER A 2 -4.84 -11.65 -16.37
N VAL A 3 -4.29 -10.79 -15.53
CA VAL A 3 -5.06 -9.74 -14.84
C VAL A 3 -5.57 -8.74 -15.89
N THR A 4 -6.88 -8.66 -16.06
CA THR A 4 -7.57 -7.74 -16.98
C THR A 4 -8.58 -6.91 -16.22
N ALA A 5 -9.01 -5.75 -16.75
CA ALA A 5 -10.04 -4.92 -16.13
C ALA A 5 -11.34 -5.68 -15.80
N LYS A 6 -11.69 -6.70 -16.58
CA LYS A 6 -12.89 -7.54 -16.35
C LYS A 6 -12.72 -8.57 -15.23
N THR A 7 -11.49 -8.93 -14.90
CA THR A 7 -11.16 -10.03 -13.97
C THR A 7 -10.42 -9.52 -12.73
N LEU A 8 -10.40 -8.21 -12.52
CA LEU A 8 -9.73 -7.60 -11.37
C LEU A 8 -10.59 -7.81 -10.12
N ASP A 9 -9.93 -8.08 -9.00
CA ASP A 9 -10.60 -8.29 -7.73
C ASP A 9 -11.45 -7.06 -7.32
N THR A 10 -12.66 -7.34 -6.83
CA THR A 10 -13.62 -6.30 -6.44
C THR A 10 -13.32 -5.70 -5.07
N ASN A 11 -12.51 -6.36 -4.25
CA ASN A 11 -12.18 -5.84 -2.93
C ASN A 11 -11.27 -4.60 -3.04
N GLU A 12 -11.36 -3.74 -2.04
CA GLU A 12 -10.57 -2.53 -1.92
C GLU A 12 -9.70 -2.62 -0.67
N TYR A 13 -8.38 -2.62 -0.87
CA TYR A 13 -7.42 -2.65 0.24
C TYR A 13 -6.85 -1.26 0.57
N PHE A 14 -7.24 -0.24 -0.19
CA PHE A 14 -6.89 1.16 0.04
C PHE A 14 -8.11 2.06 -0.16
N TYR A 15 -8.71 2.53 0.93
CA TYR A 15 -9.94 3.32 0.91
C TYR A 15 -9.95 4.39 2.02
N GLY A 16 -10.64 5.51 1.79
CA GLY A 16 -10.80 6.57 2.79
C GLY A 16 -9.60 7.53 2.93
N HIS A 17 -8.66 7.51 1.99
CA HIS A 17 -7.48 8.38 1.99
C HIS A 17 -7.82 9.87 1.92
N LYS A 18 -6.94 10.72 2.47
CA LYS A 18 -7.07 12.18 2.45
C LYS A 18 -6.32 12.87 1.30
N ALA A 19 -6.01 12.14 0.23
CA ALA A 19 -5.35 12.69 -0.95
C ALA A 19 -6.27 13.65 -1.73
N CYS A 20 -5.66 14.51 -2.55
CA CYS A 20 -6.39 15.44 -3.42
C CYS A 20 -7.33 14.69 -4.39
N ALA A 21 -8.38 15.38 -4.86
CA ALA A 21 -9.24 14.86 -5.91
C ALA A 21 -8.42 14.58 -7.18
N GLY A 22 -8.55 13.36 -7.73
CA GLY A 22 -7.77 12.93 -8.88
C GLY A 22 -6.30 12.61 -8.59
N CYS A 23 -5.91 12.39 -7.33
CA CYS A 23 -4.53 12.03 -7.00
C CYS A 23 -4.08 10.75 -7.72
N GLY A 24 -3.05 10.86 -8.57
CA GLY A 24 -2.49 9.72 -9.28
C GLY A 24 -1.83 8.69 -8.36
N GLY A 25 -1.20 9.14 -7.26
CA GLY A 25 -0.55 8.26 -6.29
C GLY A 25 -1.53 7.35 -5.56
N SER A 26 -2.70 7.87 -5.18
CA SER A 26 -3.73 7.06 -4.53
C SER A 26 -4.34 6.03 -5.47
N LEU A 27 -4.58 6.40 -6.73
CA LEU A 27 -5.04 5.48 -7.77
C LEU A 27 -4.01 4.37 -8.05
N ALA A 28 -2.72 4.72 -8.09
CA ALA A 28 -1.65 3.75 -8.29
C ALA A 28 -1.58 2.73 -7.14
N VAL A 29 -1.62 3.20 -5.88
CA VAL A 29 -1.61 2.30 -4.71
C VAL A 29 -2.86 1.41 -4.69
N ARG A 30 -4.04 1.98 -4.94
CA ARG A 30 -5.29 1.21 -5.03
C ARG A 30 -5.19 0.10 -6.07
N ALA A 31 -4.74 0.43 -7.28
CA ALA A 31 -4.59 -0.54 -8.36
C ALA A 31 -3.55 -1.62 -8.01
N ALA A 32 -2.39 -1.22 -7.47
CA ALA A 32 -1.34 -2.15 -7.06
C ALA A 32 -1.85 -3.14 -6.01
N LEU A 33 -2.55 -2.67 -4.97
CA LEU A 33 -3.06 -3.56 -3.93
C LEU A 33 -4.18 -4.49 -4.43
N LYS A 34 -5.00 -4.05 -5.39
CA LYS A 34 -5.96 -4.96 -6.04
C LYS A 34 -5.29 -6.12 -6.78
N VAL A 35 -4.12 -5.87 -7.36
CA VAL A 35 -3.34 -6.90 -8.06
C VAL A 35 -2.60 -7.80 -7.07
N LEU A 36 -2.04 -7.23 -5.99
CA LEU A 36 -1.26 -7.97 -5.00
C LEU A 36 -2.12 -8.75 -3.99
N GLY A 37 -3.34 -8.27 -3.72
CA GLY A 37 -4.30 -8.91 -2.81
C GLY A 37 -4.07 -8.61 -1.31
N GLU A 38 -4.85 -9.25 -0.46
CA GLU A 38 -4.89 -9.01 1.00
C GLU A 38 -3.55 -9.29 1.70
N LYS A 39 -2.79 -10.29 1.22
CA LYS A 39 -1.56 -10.79 1.86
C LYS A 39 -0.32 -9.99 1.45
N SER A 40 -0.52 -8.77 1.01
CA SER A 40 0.54 -7.84 0.65
C SER A 40 0.97 -7.01 1.87
N VAL A 41 2.26 -6.68 1.93
CA VAL A 41 2.80 -5.74 2.93
C VAL A 41 3.25 -4.49 2.20
N ALA A 42 2.73 -3.34 2.62
CA ALA A 42 3.07 -2.04 2.05
C ALA A 42 4.06 -1.29 2.95
N VAL A 43 5.17 -0.83 2.37
CA VAL A 43 6.14 0.04 3.06
C VAL A 43 6.18 1.36 2.31
N LEU A 44 5.78 2.44 2.97
CA LEU A 44 5.69 3.76 2.35
C LEU A 44 6.80 4.67 2.89
N PRO A 45 7.59 5.35 2.04
CA PRO A 45 8.50 6.40 2.51
C PRO A 45 7.70 7.56 3.12
N ALA A 46 8.33 8.29 4.04
CA ALA A 46 7.84 9.59 4.48
C ALA A 46 7.60 10.50 3.27
N GLY A 47 6.36 10.88 3.02
CA GLY A 47 5.96 11.68 1.86
C GLY A 47 4.45 11.91 1.80
N CYS A 48 3.96 12.39 0.66
CA CYS A 48 2.53 12.69 0.50
C CYS A 48 1.66 11.46 0.73
N MET A 49 2.06 10.29 0.22
CA MET A 49 1.29 9.05 0.38
C MET A 49 1.25 8.53 1.82
N SER A 50 2.33 8.68 2.59
CA SER A 50 2.30 8.33 4.00
C SER A 50 1.42 9.31 4.79
N ALA A 51 1.47 10.60 4.47
CA ALA A 51 0.67 11.63 5.15
C ALA A 51 -0.83 11.46 4.92
N VAL A 52 -1.25 11.13 3.69
CA VAL A 52 -2.67 11.00 3.35
C VAL A 52 -3.26 9.63 3.65
N GLY A 53 -2.42 8.60 3.80
CA GLY A 53 -2.82 7.21 4.04
C GLY A 53 -2.75 6.74 5.50
N PHE A 54 -1.93 7.39 6.33
CA PHE A 54 -1.74 7.06 7.75
C PHE A 54 -2.16 8.24 8.63
N ASN A 55 -3.42 8.64 8.55
CA ASN A 55 -3.93 9.77 9.30
C ASN A 55 -4.74 9.31 10.51
N PHE A 56 -4.26 9.54 11.73
CA PHE A 56 -5.02 9.19 12.92
C PHE A 56 -6.37 9.94 12.96
N PRO A 57 -7.50 9.28 13.31
CA PRO A 57 -7.65 7.90 13.79
C PRO A 57 -7.88 6.84 12.70
N GLN A 58 -7.85 7.21 11.42
CA GLN A 58 -8.22 6.34 10.29
C GLN A 58 -7.00 5.91 9.46
N LEU A 59 -6.69 4.62 9.52
CA LEU A 59 -5.73 3.99 8.60
C LEU A 59 -6.47 3.61 7.31
N CYS A 60 -5.93 4.04 6.17
CA CYS A 60 -6.57 3.83 4.87
C CYS A 60 -6.22 2.49 4.22
N PHE A 61 -5.19 1.82 4.76
CA PHE A 61 -4.72 0.52 4.32
C PHE A 61 -5.44 -0.57 5.12
N SER A 62 -6.10 -1.49 4.42
CA SER A 62 -6.69 -2.69 5.03
C SER A 62 -5.70 -3.85 5.13
N ASN A 63 -4.58 -3.77 4.41
CA ASN A 63 -3.47 -4.70 4.52
C ASN A 63 -2.41 -4.20 5.52
N ASN A 64 -1.40 -5.03 5.80
CA ASN A 64 -0.29 -4.62 6.66
C ASN A 64 0.50 -3.50 5.97
N ALA A 65 0.55 -2.33 6.60
CA ALA A 65 1.24 -1.18 6.06
C ALA A 65 2.05 -0.45 7.13
N ILE A 66 3.23 0.06 6.77
CA ILE A 66 4.12 0.78 7.67
C ILE A 66 4.78 1.97 6.98
N ILE A 67 4.98 3.04 7.73
CA ILE A 67 5.78 4.20 7.29
C ILE A 67 7.26 3.90 7.54
N SER A 68 8.07 4.06 6.51
CA SER A 68 9.53 3.96 6.57
C SER A 68 10.19 5.35 6.57
N MET A 69 11.45 5.40 6.98
CA MET A 69 12.29 6.57 6.76
C MET A 69 12.42 6.86 5.26
N PHE A 70 12.51 8.15 4.89
CA PHE A 70 12.55 8.58 3.49
C PHE A 70 13.62 7.85 2.65
N ALA A 71 14.84 7.71 3.17
CA ALA A 71 15.93 7.02 2.49
C ALA A 71 15.97 5.49 2.74
N GLY A 72 15.10 4.97 3.61
CA GLY A 72 15.20 3.61 4.16
C GLY A 72 14.11 2.63 3.69
N THR A 73 13.29 2.99 2.71
CA THR A 73 12.17 2.14 2.28
C THR A 73 12.63 0.78 1.76
N ALA A 74 13.69 0.74 0.95
CA ALA A 74 14.20 -0.51 0.38
C ALA A 74 14.77 -1.44 1.46
N SER A 75 15.56 -0.91 2.40
CA SER A 75 16.11 -1.73 3.50
C SER A 75 15.00 -2.29 4.39
N MET A 76 13.97 -1.50 4.70
CA MET A 76 12.80 -1.98 5.43
C MET A 76 12.06 -3.10 4.67
N LEU A 77 11.81 -2.93 3.36
CA LEU A 77 11.18 -3.98 2.54
C LEU A 77 12.00 -5.27 2.54
N THR A 78 13.32 -5.19 2.39
CA THR A 78 14.19 -6.39 2.45
C THR A 78 14.17 -7.07 3.82
N GLY A 79 14.06 -6.29 4.90
CA GLY A 79 13.92 -6.83 6.26
C GLY A 79 12.59 -7.54 6.47
N VAL A 80 11.48 -6.97 5.97
CA VAL A 80 10.16 -7.61 5.98
C VAL A 80 10.20 -8.93 5.21
N GLU A 81 10.79 -8.93 4.02
CA GLU A 81 10.92 -10.12 3.17
C GLU A 81 11.72 -11.23 3.86
N ALA A 82 12.89 -10.90 4.42
CA ALA A 82 13.71 -11.84 5.17
C ALA A 82 13.00 -12.38 6.41
N GLY A 83 12.18 -11.56 7.09
CA GLY A 83 11.37 -11.97 8.23
C GLY A 83 10.25 -12.94 7.84
N LEU A 84 9.57 -12.69 6.72
CA LEU A 84 8.52 -13.56 6.20
C LEU A 84 9.06 -14.90 5.70
N ARG A 85 10.27 -14.94 5.11
CA ARG A 85 10.92 -16.20 4.66
C ARG A 85 11.41 -17.11 5.77
N ARG A 86 11.63 -16.59 6.99
CA ARG A 86 12.12 -17.37 8.12
C ARG A 86 11.01 -18.11 8.88
N ARG A 87 9.75 -17.87 8.53
CA ARG A 87 8.59 -18.65 8.99
C ARG A 87 8.28 -19.76 7.99
#